data_AF-A0A8C5MBE0-F1
#
_entry.id   AF-A0A8C5MBE0-F1
#
_cell.length_a   1.000
_cell.length_b   1.000
_cell.length_c   1.000
_cell.angle_alpha   90.00
_cell.angle_beta   90.00
_cell.angle_gamma   90.00
#
_symmetry.space_group_name_H-M   'P 1'
#
loop_
_entity.id
_entity.type
_entity.pdbx_description
1 polymer ?
#
loop_
_entity_poly.entity_id
_entity_poly.type
_entity_poly.pdbx_seq_one_letter_code
_entity_poly.pdbx_strand_id
1 'polypeptide(L)' 'RRYCRGKPEGSCPVSSMLCPPRPLPPECKSDSDCSGKEKCCTIQCTQLCVKSVKEY' A
#
# COMPACT_ATOMS: atom_id res chain seq x y z
N ARG A 1 26.66 -3.32 -2.75
CA ARG A 1 25.65 -3.72 -1.72
C ARG A 1 24.40 -2.85 -1.90
N ARG A 2 23.40 -3.29 -2.68
CA ARG A 2 22.14 -2.54 -2.88
C ARG A 2 20.99 -3.20 -2.11
N TYR A 3 21.09 -3.21 -0.78
CA TYR A 3 19.94 -3.56 0.05
C TYR A 3 19.27 -2.26 0.48
N CYS A 4 18.25 -1.82 -0.26
CA CYS A 4 17.31 -0.85 0.25
C CYS A 4 16.69 -1.46 1.51
N ARG A 5 17.02 -0.91 2.67
CA ARG A 5 16.54 -1.34 3.98
C ARG A 5 15.12 -0.83 4.21
N GLY A 6 14.18 -1.28 3.39
CA GLY A 6 12.74 -1.16 3.63
C GLY A 6 12.23 -2.50 4.13
N LYS A 7 11.79 -2.56 5.38
CA LYS A 7 11.50 -3.80 6.12
C LYS A 7 10.27 -4.55 5.55
N PRO A 8 10.27 -5.89 5.50
CA PRO A 8 9.13 -6.69 5.07
C PRO A 8 8.15 -6.84 6.23
N GLU A 9 7.18 -5.96 6.37
CA GLU A 9 6.17 -6.07 7.43
C GLU A 9 4.79 -5.87 6.84
N GLY A 10 4.18 -6.99 6.45
CA GLY A 10 2.82 -7.15 5.93
C GLY A 10 2.68 -6.81 4.44
N SER A 11 2.14 -7.76 3.67
CA SER A 11 1.76 -7.54 2.28
C SER A 11 0.62 -6.54 2.20
N CYS A 12 0.50 -5.84 1.07
CA CYS A 12 -0.73 -5.12 0.78
C CYS A 12 -1.89 -6.10 0.86
N PRO A 13 -2.99 -5.76 1.56
CA PRO A 13 -4.17 -6.61 1.56
C PRO A 13 -4.60 -6.81 0.11
N VAL A 14 -4.81 -8.06 -0.29
CA VAL A 14 -5.24 -8.38 -1.66
C VAL A 14 -6.60 -7.74 -1.87
N SER A 15 -6.64 -6.67 -2.67
CA SER A 15 -7.88 -6.09 -3.13
C SER A 15 -8.34 -6.90 -4.33
N SER A 16 -9.22 -7.87 -4.10
CA SER A 16 -9.83 -8.70 -5.16
C SER A 16 -10.92 -7.96 -5.96
N MET A 17 -11.03 -6.64 -5.79
CA MET A 17 -12.05 -5.86 -6.49
C MET A 17 -11.48 -5.24 -7.77
N LEU A 18 -12.34 -5.18 -8.79
CA LEU A 18 -12.06 -4.51 -10.06
C LEU A 18 -12.04 -3.00 -9.87
N CYS A 19 -11.10 -2.35 -10.56
CA CYS A 19 -10.96 -0.92 -10.54
C CYS A 19 -12.28 -0.20 -10.88
N PRO A 20 -12.75 0.73 -10.03
CA PRO A 20 -13.94 1.49 -10.30
C PRO A 20 -13.73 2.40 -11.53
N PRO A 21 -14.79 2.72 -12.29
CA PRO A 21 -14.71 3.59 -13.47
C PRO A 21 -14.24 5.02 -13.13
N ARG A 22 -14.38 5.43 -11.87
CA ARG A 22 -13.74 6.62 -11.31
C ARG A 22 -12.94 6.22 -10.08
N PRO A 23 -11.62 6.03 -10.20
CA PRO A 23 -10.77 5.86 -9.03
C PRO A 23 -10.71 7.16 -8.24
N LEU A 24 -10.51 7.02 -6.93
CA LEU A 24 -10.26 8.16 -6.06
C LEU A 24 -8.85 8.71 -6.36
N PRO A 25 -8.56 9.97 -6.03
CA PRO A 25 -7.19 10.47 -6.10
C PRO A 25 -6.27 9.63 -5.21
N PRO A 26 -5.02 9.36 -5.65
CA PRO A 26 -4.06 8.65 -4.84
C PRO A 26 -3.69 9.49 -3.61
N GLU A 27 -3.80 8.89 -2.43
CA GLU A 27 -3.45 9.51 -1.14
C GLU A 27 -1.95 9.41 -0.86
N CYS A 28 -1.25 8.50 -1.53
CA CYS A 28 0.18 8.29 -1.37
C CYS A 28 0.83 7.89 -2.69
N LYS A 29 2.13 8.17 -2.83
CA LYS A 29 2.93 7.71 -3.99
C LYS A 29 3.90 6.59 -3.64
N SER A 30 4.30 6.50 -2.38
CA SER A 30 5.29 5.54 -1.89
C SER A 30 5.05 5.28 -0.42
N ASP A 31 5.56 4.17 0.09
CA ASP A 31 5.44 3.83 1.51
C ASP A 31 6.04 4.87 2.46
N SER A 32 6.98 5.68 1.98
CA SER A 32 7.54 6.81 2.73
C SER A 32 6.56 7.99 2.93
N ASP A 33 5.50 8.05 2.11
CA ASP A 33 4.44 9.05 2.22
C ASP A 33 3.44 8.70 3.33
N CYS A 34 3.39 7.42 3.70
CA CYS A 34 2.53 6.90 4.75
C CYS A 34 3.23 6.94 6.11
N SER A 35 2.47 7.20 7.17
CA SER A 35 3.04 7.37 8.51
C SER A 35 3.20 6.03 9.25
N GLY A 36 4.37 5.83 9.87
CA GLY A 36 4.57 4.75 10.84
C GLY A 36 4.69 3.35 10.24
N LYS A 37 3.62 2.55 10.31
CA LYS A 37 3.58 1.14 9.85
C LYS A 37 2.64 0.93 8.66
N GLU A 38 2.25 2.01 8.02
CA GLU A 38 1.38 2.00 6.87
C GLU A 38 2.20 1.81 5.60
N LYS A 39 1.62 1.12 4.62
CA LYS A 39 2.23 0.89 3.32
C LYS A 39 1.33 1.52 2.27
N CYS A 40 1.95 2.19 1.31
CA CYS A 40 1.24 2.70 0.16
C CYS A 40 0.90 1.53 -0.76
N CYS A 41 -0.38 1.18 -0.83
CA CYS A 41 -0.88 0.02 -1.56
C CYS A 41 -1.90 0.43 -2.60
N THR A 42 -1.90 -0.25 -3.74
CA THR A 42 -2.91 -0.06 -4.77
C THR A 42 -4.14 -0.88 -4.43
N ILE A 43 -5.17 -0.22 -3.93
CA ILE A 43 -6.49 -0.78 -3.63
C ILE A 43 -7.45 -0.19 -4.66
N GLN A 44 -8.16 -1.02 -5.44
CA GLN A 44 -9.16 -0.50 -6.38
C GLN A 44 -8.60 0.55 -7.37
N CYS A 45 -7.43 0.27 -7.99
CA CYS A 45 -6.69 1.23 -8.83
C CYS A 45 -6.35 2.57 -8.16
N THR A 46 -6.43 2.67 -6.83
CA THR A 46 -6.11 3.88 -6.07
C THR A 46 -4.96 3.57 -5.11
N GLN A 47 -3.97 4.46 -5.04
CA GLN A 47 -2.89 4.32 -4.06
C GLN A 47 -3.35 4.89 -2.71
N LEU A 48 -3.45 4.03 -1.71
CA LEU A 48 -3.91 4.39 -0.37
C LEU A 48 -2.90 3.90 0.67
N CYS A 49 -2.69 4.70 1.70
CA CYS A 49 -1.98 4.24 2.89
C CYS A 49 -2.87 3.27 3.65
N VAL A 50 -2.46 2.00 3.68
CA VAL A 50 -3.17 0.97 4.42
C VAL A 50 -2.24 0.34 5.43
N LYS A 51 -2.80 -0.06 6.57
CA LYS A 51 -2.05 -0.86 7.54
C LYS A 51 -1.73 -2.20 6.91
N SER A 52 -0.47 -2.58 6.97
CA SER A 52 -0.04 -3.86 6.47
C SER A 52 -0.68 -4.99 7.28
N VAL A 53 -1.27 -5.98 6.61
CA VAL A 53 -1.85 -7.12 7.31
C VAL A 53 -0.71 -7.99 7.82
N LYS A 54 -0.63 -8.16 9.14
CA LYS A 54 0.21 -9.20 9.72
C LYS A 54 -0.49 -10.54 9.47
N GLU A 55 0.14 -11.39 8.68
CA GLU A 55 -0.20 -12.82 8.64
C GLU A 55 0.04 -13.36 10.06
N TYR A 56 -1.01 -13.90 10.69
CA TYR A 56 -0.95 -14.56 12.01
C TYR A 56 -0.83 -16.07 11.80
#